data_AF-A0A482VIH3-F1
#
_entry.id   AF-A0A482VIH3-F1
#
_cell.length_a   1.000
_cell.length_b   1.000
_cell.length_c   1.000
_cell.angle_alpha   90.00
_cell.angle_beta   90.00
_cell.angle_gamma   90.00
#
_symmetry.space_group_name_H-M   'P 1'
#
loop_
_entity.id
_entity.type
_entity.pdbx_description
1 polymer ?
#
loop_
_entity_poly.entity_id
_entity_poly.type
_entity_poly.pdbx_seq_one_letter_code
_entity_poly.pdbx_strand_id
1 'polypeptide(L)'
;MDVDSESTATSIDENTENFCDNPTRDTLAEGLMGLIKPTVDQLDERVRATRISQLELKQCIEALCEELKKIGESQQTGVDLDNYVKKLINAKQRVTVLSNILQNVQDRLNKVHASIEKETPVMLLTTPDYDLSDYPQVYEPGEDTFLFLDALEMEVDFLRSIKPKFAVEIGSGSGVVIAALEAILENSCAYFATDINPEACAATANTSLLNGACVDCVNMDLLGGFKRNLFDLILFNPPYVVTESEEIAGFGLNRAWAGGVNGREITDRLLFNLDNLLASGGVCYMVLLKQNNIQEVRSIMHKNKFNTELVVDRRHRGEHLYVVKFTRFF
;
A
#
# COMPACT_ATOMS: atom_id res chain seq x y z
N MET A 1 -24.79 -74.20 -25.06
CA MET A 1 -25.26 -73.19 -24.10
C MET A 1 -24.04 -72.83 -23.26
N ASP A 2 -23.32 -71.73 -23.43
CA ASP A 2 -23.41 -70.50 -24.23
C ASP A 2 -21.94 -70.00 -24.37
N VAL A 3 -21.38 -69.83 -25.57
CA VAL A 3 -21.25 -68.61 -26.40
C VAL A 3 -20.59 -67.40 -25.72
N ASP A 4 -19.45 -67.02 -26.30
CA ASP A 4 -18.57 -65.86 -26.05
C ASP A 4 -19.27 -64.49 -26.13
N SER A 5 -18.69 -63.48 -25.47
CA SER A 5 -18.36 -62.20 -26.14
C SER A 5 -17.38 -61.36 -25.32
N GLU A 6 -16.27 -61.01 -25.96
CA GLU A 6 -15.35 -59.93 -25.60
C GLU A 6 -16.01 -58.53 -25.64
N SER A 7 -15.20 -57.53 -25.25
CA SER A 7 -15.21 -56.10 -25.65
C SER A 7 -15.69 -55.14 -24.54
N THR A 8 -15.08 -53.98 -24.25
CA THR A 8 -14.04 -53.18 -24.92
C THR A 8 -13.43 -52.23 -23.89
N ALA A 9 -12.14 -51.91 -24.02
CA ALA A 9 -11.62 -50.65 -23.53
C ALA A 9 -12.17 -49.50 -24.41
N THR A 10 -12.71 -48.45 -23.79
CA THR A 10 -12.92 -47.12 -24.41
C THR A 10 -12.39 -46.11 -23.40
N SER A 11 -11.14 -45.67 -23.56
CA SER A 11 -10.76 -44.46 -24.31
C SER A 11 -11.40 -43.19 -23.74
N ILE A 12 -10.54 -42.39 -23.11
CA ILE A 12 -10.63 -40.95 -22.89
C ILE A 12 -11.37 -40.27 -24.05
N ASP A 13 -12.48 -39.57 -23.77
CA ASP A 13 -12.59 -38.12 -23.96
C ASP A 13 -14.00 -37.57 -23.62
N GLU A 14 -13.99 -36.31 -23.18
CA GLU A 14 -15.08 -35.33 -23.26
C GLU A 14 -16.36 -35.53 -22.42
N ASN A 15 -16.40 -34.88 -21.24
CA ASN A 15 -17.43 -33.90 -20.88
C ASN A 15 -17.22 -33.32 -19.46
N THR A 16 -16.09 -32.66 -19.24
CA THR A 16 -15.93 -31.67 -18.16
C THR A 16 -16.19 -30.26 -18.69
N GLU A 17 -17.39 -30.05 -19.24
CA GLU A 17 -17.90 -28.71 -19.54
C GLU A 17 -19.32 -28.56 -18.98
N ASN A 18 -19.57 -27.40 -18.39
CA ASN A 18 -20.80 -26.93 -17.71
C ASN A 18 -20.99 -27.35 -16.24
N PHE A 19 -20.15 -26.79 -15.37
CA PHE A 19 -20.51 -26.51 -13.96
C PHE A 19 -21.10 -25.09 -13.77
N CYS A 20 -21.71 -24.51 -14.82
CA CYS A 20 -22.24 -23.14 -14.75
C CYS A 20 -23.66 -23.04 -14.17
N ASP A 21 -24.37 -24.15 -13.93
CA ASP A 21 -25.70 -24.12 -13.29
C ASP A 21 -25.83 -25.30 -12.32
N ASN A 22 -25.24 -25.19 -11.13
CA ASN A 22 -25.54 -26.13 -10.04
C ASN A 22 -26.54 -25.47 -9.09
N PRO A 23 -27.86 -25.73 -9.23
CA PRO A 23 -28.90 -25.09 -8.44
C PRO A 23 -28.72 -25.33 -6.93
N THR A 24 -28.04 -26.42 -6.56
CA THR A 24 -27.68 -26.72 -5.17
C THR A 24 -26.65 -25.73 -4.61
N ARG A 25 -25.70 -25.28 -5.44
CA ARG A 25 -24.67 -24.30 -5.08
C ARG A 25 -25.28 -22.92 -4.88
N ASP A 26 -26.19 -22.53 -5.77
CA ASP A 26 -26.84 -21.21 -5.72
C ASP A 26 -27.81 -21.12 -4.56
N THR A 27 -28.54 -22.20 -4.27
CA THR A 27 -29.40 -22.28 -3.07
C THR A 27 -28.57 -22.22 -1.79
N LEU A 28 -27.38 -22.85 -1.78
CA LEU A 28 -26.47 -22.79 -0.63
C LEU A 28 -25.87 -21.39 -0.46
N ALA A 29 -25.49 -20.73 -1.56
CA ALA A 29 -24.97 -19.38 -1.58
C ALA A 29 -26.02 -18.34 -1.15
N GLU A 30 -27.26 -18.45 -1.62
CA GLU A 30 -28.40 -17.66 -1.15
C GLU A 30 -28.67 -17.88 0.33
N GLY A 31 -28.61 -19.14 0.81
CA GLY A 31 -28.75 -19.47 2.21
C GLY A 31 -27.66 -18.85 3.09
N LEU A 32 -26.40 -18.91 2.64
CA LEU A 32 -25.26 -18.30 3.34
C LEU A 32 -25.34 -16.77 3.33
N MET A 33 -25.72 -16.18 2.19
CA MET A 33 -25.91 -14.74 2.08
C MET A 33 -27.09 -14.26 2.92
N GLY A 34 -28.18 -15.02 3.00
CA GLY A 34 -29.30 -14.75 3.90
C GLY A 34 -28.89 -14.75 5.38
N LEU A 35 -27.94 -15.59 5.76
CA LEU A 35 -27.38 -15.64 7.12
C LEU A 35 -26.44 -14.46 7.42
N ILE A 36 -25.63 -14.04 6.44
CA ILE A 36 -24.56 -13.05 6.64
C ILE A 36 -25.06 -11.61 6.43
N LYS A 37 -26.01 -11.39 5.51
CA LYS A 37 -26.55 -10.08 5.12
C LYS A 37 -26.99 -9.19 6.30
N PRO A 38 -27.72 -9.69 7.32
CA PRO A 38 -28.11 -8.87 8.46
C PRO A 38 -26.90 -8.32 9.23
N THR A 39 -25.81 -9.09 9.30
CA THR A 39 -24.57 -8.70 9.98
C THR A 39 -23.82 -7.66 9.18
N VAL A 40 -23.77 -7.80 7.85
CA VAL A 40 -23.15 -6.84 6.93
C VAL A 40 -23.89 -5.51 6.97
N ASP A 41 -25.23 -5.53 6.91
CA ASP A 41 -26.07 -4.33 6.99
C ASP A 41 -25.87 -3.62 8.36
N GLN A 42 -25.74 -4.39 9.45
CA GLN A 42 -25.45 -3.84 10.78
C GLN A 42 -24.06 -3.20 10.85
N LEU A 43 -23.06 -3.80 10.19
CA LEU A 43 -21.71 -3.26 10.13
C LEU A 43 -21.69 -1.95 9.34
N ASP A 44 -22.36 -1.91 8.18
CA ASP A 44 -22.46 -0.71 7.33
C ASP A 44 -23.14 0.45 8.06
N GLU A 45 -24.21 0.16 8.81
CA GLU A 45 -24.88 1.15 9.68
C GLU A 45 -23.93 1.72 10.75
N ARG A 46 -23.16 0.85 11.40
CA ARG A 46 -22.17 1.26 12.42
C ARG A 46 -21.04 2.08 11.83
N VAL A 47 -20.52 1.71 10.65
CA VAL A 47 -19.48 2.47 9.94
C VAL A 47 -20.00 3.86 9.60
N ARG A 48 -21.24 3.96 9.08
CA ARG A 48 -21.85 5.25 8.75
C ARG A 48 -22.04 6.14 9.97
N ALA A 49 -22.57 5.59 11.06
CA ALA A 49 -22.74 6.31 12.32
C ALA A 49 -21.39 6.80 12.89
N THR A 50 -20.35 5.97 12.79
CA THR A 50 -18.99 6.33 13.21
C THR A 50 -18.43 7.47 12.37
N ARG A 51 -18.65 7.46 11.05
CA ARG A 51 -18.21 8.52 10.15
C ARG A 51 -18.85 9.87 10.47
N ILE A 52 -20.16 9.87 10.76
CA ILE A 52 -20.87 11.08 11.20
C ILE A 52 -20.27 11.59 12.50
N SER A 53 -20.07 10.71 13.49
CA SER A 53 -19.47 11.07 14.77
C SER A 53 -18.05 11.62 14.62
N GLN A 54 -17.24 11.10 13.69
CA GLN A 54 -15.91 11.63 13.41
C GLN A 54 -15.94 13.00 12.73
N LEU A 55 -16.90 13.24 11.84
CA LEU A 55 -17.11 14.56 11.22
C LEU A 55 -17.48 15.62 12.27
N GLU A 56 -18.40 15.27 13.17
CA GLU A 56 -18.79 16.14 14.29
C GLU A 56 -17.61 16.40 15.22
N LEU A 57 -16.85 15.36 15.59
CA LEU A 57 -15.65 15.51 16.42
C LEU A 57 -14.60 16.40 15.75
N LYS A 58 -14.38 16.26 14.44
CA LYS A 58 -13.47 17.11 13.68
C LYS A 58 -13.90 18.57 13.74
N GLN A 59 -15.19 18.85 13.54
CA GLN A 59 -15.72 20.22 13.64
C GLN A 59 -15.56 20.79 15.05
N CYS A 60 -15.80 19.99 16.09
CA CYS A 60 -15.55 20.40 17.46
C CYS A 60 -14.08 20.71 17.74
N ILE A 61 -13.14 19.90 17.21
CA ILE A 61 -11.70 20.14 17.34
C ILE A 61 -11.29 21.43 16.60
N GLU A 62 -11.82 21.67 15.41
CA GLU A 62 -11.55 22.90 14.64
C GLU A 62 -12.07 24.14 15.39
N ALA A 63 -13.30 24.07 15.91
CA ALA A 63 -13.88 25.15 16.71
C ALA A 63 -13.07 25.41 17.99
N LEU A 64 -12.67 24.35 18.71
CA LEU A 64 -11.85 24.47 19.91
C LEU A 64 -10.45 25.04 19.59
N CYS A 65 -9.85 24.67 18.45
CA CYS A 65 -8.59 25.25 17.99
C CYS A 65 -8.73 26.76 17.75
N GLU A 66 -9.83 27.22 17.15
CA GLU A 66 -10.08 28.65 16.96
C GLU A 66 -10.28 29.40 18.29
N GLU A 67 -11.01 28.82 19.24
CA GLU A 67 -11.17 29.43 20.56
C GLU A 67 -9.85 29.49 21.33
N LEU A 68 -9.05 28.43 21.30
CA LEU A 68 -7.73 28.40 21.94
C LEU A 68 -6.77 29.43 21.32
N LYS A 69 -6.83 29.66 20.00
CA LYS A 69 -6.07 30.74 19.35
C LYS A 69 -6.52 32.11 19.85
N LYS A 70 -7.83 32.37 19.94
CA LYS A 70 -8.37 33.63 20.48
C LYS A 70 -7.97 33.85 21.95
N ILE A 71 -7.94 32.79 22.75
CA ILE A 71 -7.47 32.84 24.14
C ILE A 71 -5.96 33.09 24.21
N GLY A 72 -5.17 32.44 23.36
CA GLY A 72 -3.72 32.65 23.26
C GLY A 72 -3.34 34.06 22.81
N GLU A 73 -4.11 34.66 21.90
CA GLU A 73 -3.96 36.05 21.46
C GLU A 73 -4.36 37.07 22.54
N SER A 74 -5.21 36.68 23.51
CA SER A 74 -5.72 37.54 24.58
C SER A 74 -5.05 37.38 25.94
N GLN A 75 -4.14 36.40 26.12
CA GLN A 75 -3.42 36.19 27.37
C GLN A 75 -1.93 36.54 27.27
N GLN A 76 -1.53 37.64 27.92
CA GLN A 76 -0.18 37.80 28.47
C GLN A 76 -0.13 37.08 29.83
N THR A 77 0.18 35.77 29.86
CA THR A 77 1.01 35.03 30.87
C THR A 77 0.66 33.54 30.95
N GLY A 78 1.68 32.67 30.84
CA GLY A 78 2.08 31.80 31.96
C GLY A 78 1.56 30.36 32.10
N VAL A 79 1.01 29.71 31.06
CA VAL A 79 0.71 28.27 31.12
C VAL A 79 1.46 27.54 29.98
N ASP A 80 2.29 26.56 30.35
CA ASP A 80 2.95 25.66 29.39
C ASP A 80 1.93 24.71 28.77
N LEU A 81 1.35 25.16 27.65
CA LEU A 81 0.33 24.44 26.89
C LEU A 81 0.95 23.40 25.93
N ASP A 82 2.28 23.34 25.80
CA ASP A 82 2.94 22.50 24.80
C ASP A 82 2.63 21.01 25.01
N ASN A 83 2.52 20.58 26.27
CA ASN A 83 2.14 19.19 26.59
C ASN A 83 0.69 18.85 26.20
N TYR A 84 -0.23 19.81 26.27
CA TYR A 84 -1.62 19.60 25.85
C TYR A 84 -1.76 19.66 24.33
N VAL A 85 -1.00 20.56 23.69
CA VAL A 85 -0.89 20.63 22.23
C VAL A 85 -0.36 19.30 21.67
N LYS A 86 0.70 18.73 22.27
CA LYS A 86 1.22 17.40 21.89
C LYS A 86 0.17 16.30 22.02
N LYS A 87 -0.58 16.26 23.13
CA LYS A 87 -1.68 15.29 23.32
C LYS A 87 -2.78 15.44 22.27
N LEU A 88 -3.13 16.68 21.92
CA LEU A 88 -4.15 16.96 20.90
C LEU A 88 -3.67 16.57 19.50
N ILE A 89 -2.40 16.83 19.17
CA ILE A 89 -1.79 16.40 17.90
C ILE A 89 -1.82 14.86 17.80
N ASN A 90 -1.43 14.14 18.85
CA ASN A 90 -1.47 12.68 18.87
C ASN A 90 -2.91 12.15 18.72
N ALA A 91 -3.89 12.77 19.38
CA ALA A 91 -5.29 12.40 19.24
C ALA A 91 -5.80 12.64 17.80
N LYS A 92 -5.45 13.77 17.18
CA LYS A 92 -5.79 14.10 15.80
C LYS A 92 -5.17 13.11 14.80
N GLN A 93 -3.91 12.72 15.01
CA GLN A 93 -3.23 11.70 14.19
C GLN A 93 -3.98 10.37 14.26
N ARG A 94 -4.27 9.87 15.47
CA ARG A 94 -5.06 8.63 15.66
C ARG A 94 -6.41 8.65 14.97
N VAL A 95 -7.13 9.77 15.04
CA VAL A 95 -8.42 9.90 14.33
C VAL A 95 -8.23 9.87 12.82
N THR A 96 -7.17 10.49 12.31
CA THR A 96 -6.84 10.52 10.89
C THR A 96 -6.51 9.11 10.38
N VAL A 97 -5.72 8.34 11.12
CA VAL A 97 -5.46 6.91 10.85
C VAL A 97 -6.74 6.13 10.76
N LEU A 98 -7.58 6.21 11.78
CA LEU A 98 -8.83 5.46 11.83
C LEU A 98 -9.74 5.84 10.66
N SER A 99 -9.78 7.13 10.28
CA SER A 99 -10.54 7.60 9.14
C SER A 99 -10.01 6.98 7.82
N ASN A 100 -8.70 6.97 7.62
CA ASN A 100 -8.07 6.39 6.43
C ASN A 100 -8.24 4.86 6.37
N ILE A 101 -8.06 4.16 7.50
CA ILE A 101 -8.28 2.71 7.58
C ILE A 101 -9.74 2.39 7.27
N LEU A 102 -10.70 3.10 7.89
CA LEU A 102 -12.12 2.88 7.64
C LEU A 102 -12.50 3.13 6.18
N GLN A 103 -11.94 4.18 5.56
CA GLN A 103 -12.18 4.47 4.16
C GLN A 103 -11.66 3.34 3.26
N ASN A 104 -10.45 2.84 3.50
CA ASN A 104 -9.92 1.71 2.72
C ASN A 104 -10.70 0.42 2.96
N VAL A 105 -11.10 0.13 4.20
CA VAL A 105 -11.97 -1.02 4.49
C VAL A 105 -13.29 -0.91 3.73
N GLN A 106 -13.91 0.27 3.67
CA GLN A 106 -15.13 0.49 2.91
C GLN A 106 -14.92 0.26 1.41
N ASP A 107 -13.83 0.81 0.84
CA ASP A 107 -13.55 0.66 -0.59
C ASP A 107 -13.31 -0.81 -0.96
N ARG A 108 -12.65 -1.57 -0.08
CA ARG A 108 -12.44 -3.01 -0.26
C ARG A 108 -13.72 -3.81 -0.08
N LEU A 109 -14.57 -3.47 0.88
CA LEU A 109 -15.91 -4.05 1.02
C LEU A 109 -16.74 -3.82 -0.25
N ASN A 110 -16.69 -2.63 -0.84
CA ASN A 110 -17.37 -2.34 -2.10
C ASN A 110 -16.83 -3.21 -3.26
N LYS A 111 -15.52 -3.43 -3.33
CA LYS A 111 -14.92 -4.38 -4.29
C LYS A 111 -15.43 -5.80 -4.06
N VAL A 112 -15.46 -6.26 -2.81
CA VAL A 112 -15.98 -7.58 -2.45
C VAL A 112 -17.44 -7.73 -2.85
N HIS A 113 -18.31 -6.73 -2.55
CA HIS A 113 -19.71 -6.75 -2.99
C HIS A 113 -19.82 -6.86 -4.52
N ALA A 114 -19.07 -6.04 -5.26
CA ALA A 114 -19.06 -6.08 -6.72
C ALA A 114 -18.50 -7.40 -7.29
N SER A 115 -17.63 -8.09 -6.56
CA SER A 115 -17.07 -9.39 -6.96
C SER A 115 -17.95 -10.57 -6.57
N ILE A 116 -18.68 -10.50 -5.45
CA ILE A 116 -19.72 -11.46 -5.07
C ILE A 116 -20.84 -11.44 -6.12
N GLU A 117 -21.22 -10.25 -6.61
CA GLU A 117 -22.13 -10.11 -7.77
C GLU A 117 -21.57 -10.73 -9.06
N LYS A 118 -20.25 -10.98 -9.14
CA LYS A 118 -19.54 -11.50 -10.33
C LYS A 118 -18.92 -12.90 -10.13
N GLU A 119 -19.20 -13.59 -9.03
CA GLU A 119 -18.64 -14.91 -8.66
C GLU A 119 -17.10 -15.07 -8.79
N THR A 120 -16.32 -14.01 -8.55
CA THR A 120 -14.85 -14.08 -8.65
C THR A 120 -14.20 -14.14 -7.26
N PRO A 121 -13.30 -15.11 -6.97
CA PRO A 121 -12.54 -15.11 -5.73
C PRO A 121 -11.53 -13.96 -5.73
N VAL A 122 -11.59 -13.11 -4.68
CA VAL A 122 -10.63 -12.01 -4.47
C VAL A 122 -9.74 -12.37 -3.29
N MET A 123 -8.42 -12.40 -3.47
CA MET A 123 -7.47 -12.47 -2.37
C MET A 123 -7.34 -11.08 -1.76
N LEU A 124 -7.95 -10.86 -0.60
CA LEU A 124 -7.88 -9.58 0.11
C LEU A 124 -6.60 -9.49 0.95
N LEU A 125 -5.57 -8.79 0.46
CA LEU A 125 -4.36 -8.46 1.23
C LEU A 125 -4.68 -7.57 2.46
N THR A 126 -4.82 -8.10 3.66
CA THR A 126 -5.06 -7.26 4.85
C THR A 126 -3.92 -6.26 5.05
N THR A 127 -4.23 -5.03 5.45
CA THR A 127 -3.19 -4.07 5.85
C THR A 127 -2.43 -4.66 7.04
N PRO A 128 -1.09 -4.78 6.96
CA PRO A 128 -0.28 -5.22 8.10
C PRO A 128 -0.50 -4.35 9.35
N ASP A 129 -0.41 -4.98 10.52
CA ASP A 129 -0.49 -4.30 11.81
C ASP A 129 0.75 -3.42 12.02
N TYR A 130 0.56 -2.16 12.43
CA TYR A 130 1.65 -1.22 12.71
C TYR A 130 1.32 -0.36 13.93
N ASP A 131 2.36 0.07 14.66
CA ASP A 131 2.24 1.05 15.75
C ASP A 131 3.37 2.09 15.65
N LEU A 132 2.96 3.35 15.44
CA LEU A 132 3.86 4.50 15.33
C LEU A 132 3.86 5.38 16.58
N SER A 133 3.23 4.95 17.68
CA SER A 133 3.11 5.76 18.90
C SER A 133 4.45 6.24 19.47
N ASP A 134 5.50 5.42 19.30
CA ASP A 134 6.87 5.72 19.74
C ASP A 134 7.74 6.35 18.63
N TYR A 135 7.19 6.57 17.43
CA TYR A 135 7.91 7.00 16.22
C TYR A 135 7.28 8.25 15.57
N PRO A 136 7.21 9.40 16.29
CA PRO A 136 6.45 10.57 15.84
C PRO A 136 7.01 11.26 14.59
N GLN A 137 8.23 10.93 14.16
CA GLN A 137 8.85 11.47 12.94
C GLN A 137 8.72 10.53 11.72
N VAL A 138 7.98 9.43 11.85
CA VAL A 138 7.76 8.46 10.77
C VAL A 138 6.48 8.78 10.03
N TYR A 139 6.51 8.60 8.71
CA TYR A 139 5.33 8.77 7.87
C TYR A 139 4.27 7.73 8.21
N GLU A 140 3.09 8.24 8.50
CA GLU A 140 1.91 7.44 8.80
C GLU A 140 1.28 6.93 7.50
N PRO A 141 0.92 5.65 7.38
CA PRO A 141 0.30 5.09 6.18
C PRO A 141 -0.87 5.95 5.67
N GLY A 142 -0.65 6.51 4.48
CA GLY A 142 -1.58 7.40 3.79
C GLY A 142 -2.21 6.75 2.56
N GLU A 143 -2.96 7.54 1.80
CA GLU A 143 -3.67 7.10 0.60
C GLU A 143 -2.75 6.47 -0.46
N ASP A 144 -1.53 7.00 -0.57
CA ASP A 144 -0.43 6.50 -1.37
C ASP A 144 0.02 5.10 -0.94
N THR A 145 0.16 4.88 0.37
CA THR A 145 0.51 3.58 0.95
C THR A 145 -0.57 2.55 0.63
N PHE A 146 -1.84 2.91 0.81
CA PHE A 146 -2.96 2.00 0.53
C PHE A 146 -3.15 1.74 -0.96
N LEU A 147 -2.91 2.72 -1.83
CA LEU A 147 -2.86 2.52 -3.27
C LEU A 147 -1.75 1.54 -3.66
N PHE A 148 -0.60 1.58 -2.98
CA PHE A 148 0.49 0.64 -3.21
C PHE A 148 0.09 -0.78 -2.79
N LEU A 149 -0.56 -0.94 -1.63
CA LEU A 149 -1.09 -2.25 -1.21
C LEU A 149 -2.10 -2.82 -2.22
N ASP A 150 -3.01 -1.98 -2.73
CA ASP A 150 -3.95 -2.35 -3.80
C ASP A 150 -3.20 -2.83 -5.07
N ALA A 151 -2.11 -2.15 -5.44
CA ALA A 151 -1.30 -2.54 -6.60
C ALA A 151 -0.63 -3.90 -6.39
N LEU A 152 -0.09 -4.16 -5.20
CA LEU A 152 0.49 -5.46 -4.85
C LEU A 152 -0.57 -6.56 -4.84
N GLU A 153 -1.78 -6.28 -4.35
CA GLU A 153 -2.93 -7.20 -4.38
C GLU A 153 -3.32 -7.57 -5.81
N MET A 154 -3.33 -6.60 -6.73
CA MET A 154 -3.61 -6.85 -8.16
C MET A 154 -2.52 -7.66 -8.86
N GLU A 155 -1.28 -7.60 -8.38
CA GLU A 155 -0.10 -8.20 -9.02
C GLU A 155 0.33 -9.51 -8.35
N VAL A 156 -0.44 -10.06 -7.39
CA VAL A 156 -0.08 -11.28 -6.63
C VAL A 156 0.35 -12.44 -7.53
N ASP A 157 -0.42 -12.73 -8.58
CA ASP A 157 -0.12 -13.84 -9.49
C ASP A 157 1.18 -13.61 -10.25
N PHE A 158 1.41 -12.37 -10.72
CA PHE A 158 2.65 -11.99 -11.39
C PHE A 158 3.85 -12.08 -10.44
N LEU A 159 3.75 -11.51 -9.24
CA LEU A 159 4.79 -11.52 -8.22
C LEU A 159 5.19 -12.95 -7.82
N ARG A 160 4.21 -13.85 -7.67
CA ARG A 160 4.45 -15.27 -7.41
C ARG A 160 5.07 -15.98 -8.61
N SER A 161 4.70 -15.60 -9.84
CA SER A 161 5.24 -16.21 -11.06
C SER A 161 6.73 -15.93 -11.26
N ILE A 162 7.21 -14.73 -10.91
CA ILE A 162 8.62 -14.34 -11.09
C ILE A 162 9.54 -14.91 -10.01
N LYS A 163 8.99 -15.43 -8.89
CA LYS A 163 9.72 -16.13 -7.81
C LYS A 163 10.97 -15.36 -7.34
N PRO A 164 10.81 -14.08 -6.92
CA PRO A 164 11.95 -13.22 -6.63
C PRO A 164 12.75 -13.77 -5.45
N LYS A 165 14.07 -13.62 -5.49
CA LYS A 165 14.99 -14.04 -4.41
C LYS A 165 15.36 -12.88 -3.50
N PHE A 166 15.45 -11.68 -4.04
CA PHE A 166 15.77 -10.47 -3.29
C PHE A 166 14.75 -9.37 -3.61
N ALA A 167 14.01 -8.94 -2.60
CA ALA A 167 13.10 -7.80 -2.67
C ALA A 167 13.58 -6.68 -1.74
N VAL A 168 13.42 -5.42 -2.17
CA VAL A 168 13.71 -4.27 -1.31
C VAL A 168 12.63 -3.20 -1.43
N GLU A 169 12.21 -2.67 -0.28
CA GLU A 169 11.49 -1.41 -0.21
C GLU A 169 12.46 -0.27 0.11
N ILE A 170 12.43 0.79 -0.70
CA ILE A 170 13.18 2.02 -0.46
C ILE A 170 12.26 3.03 0.23
N GLY A 171 12.72 3.68 1.29
CA GLY A 171 11.93 4.63 2.08
C GLY A 171 10.78 3.92 2.82
N SER A 172 11.10 2.87 3.58
CA SER A 172 10.09 1.98 4.14
C SER A 172 9.13 2.64 5.14
N GLY A 173 9.52 3.77 5.76
CA GLY A 173 8.65 4.49 6.68
C GLY A 173 8.13 3.60 7.81
N SER A 174 6.83 3.33 7.78
CA SER A 174 6.15 2.43 8.73
C SER A 174 6.46 0.94 8.54
N GLY A 175 6.96 0.53 7.37
CA GLY A 175 7.23 -0.87 7.01
C GLY A 175 5.99 -1.64 6.53
N VAL A 176 4.86 -0.97 6.36
CA VAL A 176 3.59 -1.63 5.99
C VAL A 176 3.64 -2.25 4.60
N VAL A 177 4.30 -1.63 3.61
CA VAL A 177 4.33 -2.16 2.24
C VAL A 177 5.25 -3.38 2.14
N ILE A 178 6.47 -3.34 2.69
CA ILE A 178 7.36 -4.51 2.70
C ILE A 178 6.78 -5.68 3.52
N ALA A 179 6.09 -5.41 4.62
CA ALA A 179 5.41 -6.45 5.39
C ALA A 179 4.26 -7.09 4.60
N ALA A 180 3.53 -6.30 3.81
CA ALA A 180 2.47 -6.82 2.95
C ALA A 180 3.03 -7.66 1.79
N LEU A 181 4.16 -7.24 1.21
CA LEU A 181 4.86 -8.03 0.21
C LEU A 181 5.34 -9.37 0.78
N GLU A 182 5.89 -9.36 2.00
CA GLU A 182 6.30 -10.58 2.71
C GLU A 182 5.11 -11.52 2.90
N ALA A 183 3.94 -11.02 3.29
CA ALA A 183 2.74 -11.84 3.40
C ALA A 183 2.26 -12.45 2.06
N ILE A 184 2.56 -11.82 0.91
CA ILE A 184 2.20 -12.33 -0.43
C ILE A 184 3.14 -13.47 -0.87
N LEU A 185 4.43 -13.26 -0.64
CA LEU A 185 5.53 -14.07 -1.20
C LEU A 185 6.12 -15.06 -0.17
N GLU A 186 5.81 -14.88 1.10
CA GLU A 186 6.22 -15.73 2.24
C GLU A 186 7.72 -16.03 2.21
N ASN A 187 8.13 -17.26 2.55
CA ASN A 187 9.52 -17.69 2.62
C ASN A 187 10.22 -17.86 1.25
N SER A 188 9.64 -17.36 0.16
CA SER A 188 10.22 -17.51 -1.19
C SER A 188 11.29 -16.47 -1.54
N CYS A 189 11.38 -15.40 -0.75
CA CYS A 189 12.22 -14.22 -0.98
C CYS A 189 12.94 -13.79 0.31
N ALA A 190 14.07 -13.09 0.16
CA ALA A 190 14.70 -12.31 1.22
C ALA A 190 14.26 -10.85 1.09
N TYR A 191 13.72 -10.28 2.17
CA TYR A 191 13.11 -8.95 2.19
C TYR A 191 14.03 -7.95 2.88
N PHE A 192 14.34 -6.88 2.17
CA PHE A 192 15.12 -5.77 2.67
C PHE A 192 14.26 -4.51 2.72
N ALA A 193 14.57 -3.62 3.64
CA ALA A 193 14.02 -2.29 3.69
C ALA A 193 15.16 -1.29 3.88
N THR A 194 15.06 -0.13 3.23
CA THR A 194 15.97 0.99 3.51
C THR A 194 15.17 2.22 3.86
N ASP A 195 15.70 3.02 4.78
CA ASP A 195 15.18 4.35 5.04
C ASP A 195 16.31 5.27 5.50
N ILE A 196 16.23 6.55 5.13
CA ILE A 196 17.19 7.56 5.58
C ILE A 196 16.93 7.99 7.02
N ASN A 197 15.69 7.83 7.51
CA ASN A 197 15.28 8.10 8.87
C ASN A 197 15.52 6.86 9.76
N PRO A 198 16.40 6.92 10.78
CA PRO A 198 16.63 5.79 11.67
C PRO A 198 15.38 5.39 12.49
N GLU A 199 14.46 6.33 12.79
CA GLU A 199 13.19 5.99 13.45
C GLU A 199 12.28 5.17 12.53
N ALA A 200 12.33 5.39 11.20
CA ALA A 200 11.57 4.58 10.24
C ALA A 200 12.13 3.17 10.14
N CYS A 201 13.45 2.99 10.26
CA CYS A 201 14.03 1.65 10.35
C CYS A 201 13.57 0.89 11.60
N ALA A 202 13.50 1.57 12.75
CA ALA A 202 12.98 0.99 13.98
C ALA A 202 11.48 0.68 13.90
N ALA A 203 10.68 1.59 13.32
CA ALA A 203 9.25 1.38 13.07
C ALA A 203 9.01 0.19 12.13
N THR A 204 9.79 0.08 11.05
CA THR A 204 9.74 -1.05 10.12
C THR A 204 10.02 -2.37 10.84
N ALA A 205 11.07 -2.43 11.67
CA ALA A 205 11.37 -3.61 12.46
C ALA A 205 10.24 -3.98 13.45
N ASN A 206 9.61 -2.98 14.06
CA ASN A 206 8.44 -3.20 14.93
C ASN A 206 7.24 -3.74 14.14
N THR A 207 6.93 -3.17 12.98
CA THR A 207 5.88 -3.67 12.07
C THR A 207 6.17 -5.10 11.64
N SER A 208 7.42 -5.43 11.28
CA SER A 208 7.78 -6.82 10.96
C SER A 208 7.52 -7.77 12.13
N LEU A 209 7.89 -7.37 13.36
CA LEU A 209 7.62 -8.15 14.57
C LEU A 209 6.12 -8.38 14.80
N LEU A 210 5.29 -7.34 14.64
CA LEU A 210 3.84 -7.43 14.84
C LEU A 210 3.16 -8.40 13.86
N ASN A 211 3.70 -8.52 12.64
CA ASN A 211 3.13 -9.35 11.59
C ASN A 211 3.82 -10.72 11.44
N GLY A 212 4.84 -11.02 12.26
CA GLY A 212 5.64 -12.24 12.11
C GLY A 212 6.46 -12.30 10.83
N ALA A 213 6.69 -11.15 10.18
CA ALA A 213 7.45 -11.03 8.95
C ALA A 213 8.96 -10.97 9.24
N CYS A 214 9.78 -11.44 8.30
CA CYS A 214 11.24 -11.38 8.39
C CYS A 214 11.80 -10.37 7.39
N VAL A 215 12.01 -9.13 7.85
CA VAL A 215 12.54 -8.03 7.02
C VAL A 215 13.81 -7.46 7.65
N ASP A 216 14.87 -7.38 6.85
CA ASP A 216 16.13 -6.73 7.24
C ASP A 216 16.12 -5.25 6.85
N CYS A 217 16.03 -4.37 7.85
CA CYS A 217 16.03 -2.92 7.61
C CYS A 217 17.42 -2.30 7.79
N VAL A 218 17.81 -1.41 6.86
CA VAL A 218 19.11 -0.75 6.85
C VAL A 218 18.94 0.76 6.74
N ASN A 219 19.48 1.52 7.70
CA ASN A 219 19.48 2.97 7.63
C ASN A 219 20.50 3.45 6.57
N MET A 220 20.00 3.94 5.43
CA MET A 220 20.85 4.39 4.31
C MET A 220 20.10 5.30 3.32
N ASP A 221 20.87 5.98 2.47
CA ASP A 221 20.36 6.74 1.34
C ASP A 221 20.12 5.82 0.12
N LEU A 222 18.86 5.71 -0.29
CA LEU A 222 18.38 4.83 -1.35
C LEU A 222 18.90 3.39 -1.17
N LEU A 223 19.75 2.92 -2.10
CA LEU A 223 20.37 1.59 -2.10
C LEU A 223 21.90 1.68 -2.15
N GLY A 224 22.49 2.78 -1.66
CA GLY A 224 23.91 3.10 -1.87
C GLY A 224 24.91 2.06 -1.34
N GLY A 225 24.52 1.24 -0.35
CA GLY A 225 25.37 0.18 0.21
C GLY A 225 25.20 -1.21 -0.43
N PHE A 226 24.24 -1.39 -1.33
CA PHE A 226 23.98 -2.68 -1.96
C PHE A 226 24.81 -2.90 -3.23
N LYS A 227 25.02 -4.18 -3.56
CA LYS A 227 25.69 -4.58 -4.81
C LYS A 227 24.81 -4.26 -6.02
N ARG A 228 25.46 -4.13 -7.16
CA ARG A 228 24.78 -3.98 -8.45
C ARG A 228 24.04 -5.27 -8.84
N ASN A 229 22.96 -5.14 -9.60
CA ASN A 229 22.16 -6.21 -10.19
C ASN A 229 21.68 -7.25 -9.16
N LEU A 230 21.26 -6.79 -7.98
CA LEU A 230 20.95 -7.64 -6.84
C LEU A 230 19.46 -7.95 -6.72
N PHE A 231 18.61 -6.94 -6.91
CA PHE A 231 17.20 -7.04 -6.53
C PHE A 231 16.33 -7.51 -7.69
N ASP A 232 15.56 -8.56 -7.47
CA ASP A 232 14.51 -9.03 -8.39
C ASP A 232 13.27 -8.15 -8.30
N LEU A 233 13.05 -7.53 -7.13
CA LEU A 233 11.93 -6.64 -6.89
C LEU A 233 12.37 -5.39 -6.10
N ILE A 234 12.04 -4.22 -6.62
CA ILE A 234 12.24 -2.93 -5.93
C ILE A 234 10.87 -2.28 -5.77
N LEU A 235 10.53 -1.90 -4.55
CA LEU A 235 9.34 -1.09 -4.23
C LEU A 235 9.81 0.29 -3.80
N PHE A 236 9.19 1.35 -4.33
CA PHE A 236 9.50 2.71 -3.90
C PHE A 236 8.27 3.61 -3.83
N ASN A 237 7.94 4.08 -2.64
CA ASN A 237 7.03 5.20 -2.45
C ASN A 237 7.88 6.46 -2.16
N PRO A 238 8.33 7.20 -3.19
CA PRO A 238 9.25 8.31 -3.00
C PRO A 238 8.60 9.50 -2.28
N PRO A 239 9.40 10.42 -1.71
CA PRO A 239 8.91 11.76 -1.45
C PRO A 239 8.62 12.45 -2.81
N TYR A 240 7.34 12.54 -3.16
CA TYR A 240 6.88 12.95 -4.50
C TYR A 240 6.25 14.36 -4.56
N VAL A 241 6.15 15.06 -3.43
CA VAL A 241 5.51 16.39 -3.39
C VAL A 241 6.46 17.43 -3.97
N VAL A 242 5.91 18.34 -4.77
CA VAL A 242 6.68 19.46 -5.35
C VAL A 242 7.03 20.44 -4.24
N THR A 243 8.32 20.64 -4.03
CA THR A 243 8.88 21.58 -3.05
C THR A 243 10.07 22.33 -3.65
N GLU A 244 10.63 23.29 -2.92
CA GLU A 244 11.95 23.79 -3.26
C GLU A 244 13.02 22.72 -2.99
N SER A 245 14.16 22.77 -3.68
CA SER A 245 15.23 21.77 -3.55
C SER A 245 15.85 21.76 -2.14
N GLU A 246 15.89 22.91 -1.47
CA GLU A 246 16.41 23.05 -0.11
C GLU A 246 15.57 22.27 0.92
N GLU A 247 14.30 22.03 0.65
CA GLU A 247 13.41 21.29 1.55
C GLU A 247 13.75 19.79 1.63
N ILE A 248 14.39 19.23 0.60
CA ILE A 248 14.92 17.86 0.60
C ILE A 248 15.97 17.68 1.69
N ALA A 249 16.81 18.71 1.91
CA ALA A 249 17.87 18.68 2.91
C ALA A 249 17.37 18.82 4.35
N GLY A 250 16.06 19.01 4.55
CA GLY A 250 15.42 19.12 5.86
C GLY A 250 15.65 17.91 6.77
N PHE A 251 15.16 17.98 8.01
CA PHE A 251 15.26 16.88 8.99
C PHE A 251 13.85 16.37 9.36
N GLY A 252 13.77 15.13 9.85
CA GLY A 252 12.52 14.53 10.35
C GLY A 252 11.48 14.29 9.25
N LEU A 253 10.20 14.44 9.61
CA LEU A 253 9.05 14.09 8.78
C LEU A 253 9.00 14.80 7.42
N ASN A 254 9.66 15.97 7.27
CA ASN A 254 9.70 16.69 5.99
C ASN A 254 10.34 15.86 4.87
N ARG A 255 11.30 15.00 5.20
CA ARG A 255 11.96 14.11 4.23
C ARG A 255 11.04 13.05 3.64
N ALA A 256 9.92 12.75 4.31
CA ALA A 256 8.99 11.73 3.84
C ALA A 256 8.19 12.16 2.61
N TRP A 257 8.04 13.48 2.37
CA TRP A 257 7.20 13.99 1.28
C TRP A 257 7.91 14.97 0.35
N ALA A 258 8.94 15.70 0.81
CA ALA A 258 9.63 16.72 0.01
C ALA A 258 10.44 16.12 -1.15
N GLY A 259 9.93 16.25 -2.38
CA GLY A 259 10.53 15.70 -3.60
C GLY A 259 11.29 16.71 -4.45
N GLY A 260 11.34 17.99 -4.05
CA GLY A 260 12.01 19.07 -4.77
C GLY A 260 11.32 19.44 -6.08
N VAL A 261 12.11 19.89 -7.06
CA VAL A 261 11.61 20.36 -8.34
C VAL A 261 10.83 19.25 -9.04
N ASN A 262 9.59 19.55 -9.43
CA ASN A 262 8.61 18.60 -9.96
C ASN A 262 8.29 17.40 -9.04
N GLY A 263 8.75 17.41 -7.80
CA GLY A 263 8.61 16.29 -6.86
C GLY A 263 9.38 15.05 -7.31
N ARG A 264 10.52 15.21 -8.00
CA ARG A 264 11.23 14.10 -8.63
C ARG A 264 12.72 14.02 -8.33
N GLU A 265 13.33 14.90 -7.56
CA GLU A 265 14.80 14.89 -7.42
C GLU A 265 15.32 13.56 -6.84
N ILE A 266 14.60 12.99 -5.86
CA ILE A 266 14.94 11.67 -5.30
C ILE A 266 14.54 10.54 -6.26
N THR A 267 13.36 10.65 -6.88
CA THR A 267 12.86 9.71 -7.89
C THR A 267 13.83 9.55 -9.04
N ASP A 268 14.26 10.65 -9.64
CA ASP A 268 15.14 10.68 -10.80
C ASP A 268 16.53 10.10 -10.44
N ARG A 269 17.04 10.35 -9.22
CA ARG A 269 18.28 9.69 -8.72
C ARG A 269 18.18 8.17 -8.75
N LEU A 270 17.05 7.59 -8.31
CA LEU A 270 16.84 6.15 -8.40
C LEU A 270 16.71 5.70 -9.86
N LEU A 271 15.83 6.35 -10.63
CA LEU A 271 15.53 5.96 -12.01
C LEU A 271 16.77 5.97 -12.92
N PHE A 272 17.67 6.94 -12.75
CA PHE A 272 18.94 6.97 -13.50
C PHE A 272 19.90 5.84 -13.13
N ASN A 273 19.78 5.25 -11.95
CA ASN A 273 20.61 4.14 -11.49
C ASN A 273 19.89 2.78 -11.50
N LEU A 274 18.61 2.73 -11.91
CA LEU A 274 17.76 1.56 -11.77
C LEU A 274 18.30 0.32 -12.50
N ASP A 275 18.88 0.52 -13.69
CA ASP A 275 19.49 -0.57 -14.47
C ASP A 275 20.65 -1.26 -13.74
N ASN A 276 21.34 -0.53 -12.87
CA ASN A 276 22.45 -1.07 -12.11
C ASN A 276 22.02 -1.79 -10.84
N LEU A 277 20.75 -1.65 -10.42
CA LEU A 277 20.22 -2.16 -9.16
C LEU A 277 19.42 -3.44 -9.37
N LEU A 278 18.62 -3.48 -10.44
CA LEU A 278 17.77 -4.63 -10.77
C LEU A 278 18.58 -5.82 -11.28
N ALA A 279 18.32 -7.00 -10.74
CA ALA A 279 18.75 -8.28 -11.30
C ALA A 279 18.16 -8.51 -12.70
N SER A 280 18.65 -9.55 -13.40
CA SER A 280 18.07 -9.92 -14.71
C SER A 280 16.61 -10.36 -14.54
N GLY A 281 15.70 -9.76 -15.32
CA GLY A 281 14.27 -9.96 -15.15
C GLY A 281 13.64 -9.20 -13.97
N GLY A 282 14.42 -8.41 -13.24
CA GLY A 282 13.93 -7.65 -12.09
C GLY A 282 12.91 -6.57 -12.46
N VAL A 283 12.04 -6.26 -11.49
CA VAL A 283 10.90 -5.35 -11.63
C VAL A 283 10.98 -4.25 -10.58
N CYS A 284 10.57 -3.03 -10.93
CA CYS A 284 10.41 -1.94 -9.98
C CYS A 284 8.96 -1.44 -9.97
N TYR A 285 8.34 -1.34 -8.80
CA TYR A 285 7.09 -0.63 -8.61
C TYR A 285 7.33 0.69 -7.92
N MET A 286 6.62 1.73 -8.35
CA MET A 286 6.81 3.08 -7.84
C MET A 286 5.49 3.85 -7.76
N VAL A 287 5.29 4.59 -6.66
CA VAL A 287 4.21 5.57 -6.56
C VAL A 287 4.64 6.88 -7.22
N LEU A 288 3.74 7.48 -8.00
CA LEU A 288 3.91 8.80 -8.59
C LEU A 288 2.63 9.62 -8.41
N LEU A 289 2.80 10.92 -8.22
CA LEU A 289 1.75 11.91 -8.26
C LEU A 289 1.63 12.50 -9.67
N LYS A 290 0.44 12.95 -10.09
CA LYS A 290 0.20 13.58 -11.40
C LYS A 290 1.21 14.68 -11.74
N GLN A 291 1.59 15.48 -10.75
CA GLN A 291 2.55 16.59 -10.87
C GLN A 291 3.96 16.10 -11.23
N ASN A 292 4.30 14.83 -10.97
CA ASN A 292 5.61 14.26 -11.36
C ASN A 292 5.73 14.02 -12.87
N ASN A 293 4.68 14.25 -13.67
CA ASN A 293 4.70 14.12 -15.13
C ASN A 293 5.11 12.72 -15.61
N ILE A 294 4.20 11.75 -15.46
CA ILE A 294 4.42 10.33 -15.83
C ILE A 294 4.82 10.16 -17.29
N GLN A 295 4.38 11.03 -18.20
CA GLN A 295 4.74 10.95 -19.61
C GLN A 295 6.23 11.23 -19.84
N GLU A 296 6.79 12.15 -19.06
CA GLU A 296 8.23 12.44 -19.06
C GLU A 296 9.02 11.29 -18.41
N VAL A 297 8.57 10.78 -17.26
CA VAL A 297 9.17 9.60 -16.61
C VAL A 297 9.21 8.42 -17.58
N ARG A 298 8.08 8.11 -18.24
CA ARG A 298 8.00 7.06 -19.27
C ARG A 298 8.97 7.30 -20.42
N SER A 299 9.13 8.54 -20.86
CA SER A 299 10.07 8.90 -21.93
C SER A 299 11.53 8.69 -21.52
N ILE A 300 11.88 9.03 -20.28
CA ILE A 300 13.22 8.80 -19.70
C ILE A 300 13.48 7.29 -19.60
N MET A 301 12.54 6.54 -19.03
CA MET A 301 12.69 5.11 -18.83
C MET A 301 12.75 4.33 -20.16
N HIS A 302 11.96 4.72 -21.15
CA HIS A 302 12.04 4.14 -22.50
C HIS A 302 13.43 4.34 -23.14
N LYS A 303 14.05 5.53 -22.97
CA LYS A 303 15.41 5.77 -23.45
C LYS A 303 16.44 4.85 -22.75
N ASN A 304 16.20 4.56 -21.48
CA ASN A 304 17.01 3.64 -20.66
C ASN A 304 16.62 2.16 -20.81
N LYS A 305 15.87 1.80 -21.86
CA LYS A 305 15.47 0.41 -22.17
C LYS A 305 14.51 -0.24 -21.16
N PHE A 306 13.68 0.57 -20.52
CA PHE A 306 12.59 0.10 -19.68
C PHE A 306 11.23 0.35 -20.32
N ASN A 307 10.34 -0.64 -20.22
CA ASN A 307 8.91 -0.46 -20.34
C ASN A 307 8.36 0.21 -19.07
N THR A 308 7.27 0.96 -19.22
CA THR A 308 6.54 1.58 -18.12
C THR A 308 5.07 1.25 -18.26
N GLU A 309 4.54 0.51 -17.29
CA GLU A 309 3.15 0.08 -17.24
C GLU A 309 2.45 0.76 -16.06
N LEU A 310 1.23 1.24 -16.28
CA LEU A 310 0.39 1.75 -15.20
C LEU A 310 -0.36 0.56 -14.58
N VAL A 311 -0.16 0.31 -13.29
CA VAL A 311 -0.79 -0.81 -12.57
C VAL A 311 -2.16 -0.38 -12.05
N VAL A 312 -2.20 0.74 -11.32
CA VAL A 312 -3.42 1.30 -10.74
C VAL A 312 -3.26 2.81 -10.56
N ASP A 313 -4.37 3.54 -10.61
CA ASP A 313 -4.42 4.96 -10.29
C ASP A 313 -5.65 5.28 -9.43
N ARG A 314 -5.54 6.35 -8.63
CA ARG A 314 -6.64 6.78 -7.76
C ARG A 314 -6.64 8.30 -7.60
N ARG A 315 -7.84 8.88 -7.58
CA ARG A 315 -8.07 10.29 -7.27
C ARG A 315 -8.62 10.44 -5.86
N HIS A 316 -7.93 11.22 -5.03
CA HIS A 316 -8.34 11.48 -3.66
C HIS A 316 -8.07 12.95 -3.30
N ARG A 317 -9.08 13.67 -2.79
CA ARG A 317 -8.97 15.07 -2.29
C ARG A 317 -8.21 16.06 -3.21
N GLY A 318 -8.27 15.87 -4.53
CA GLY A 318 -7.59 16.74 -5.51
C GLY A 318 -6.20 16.27 -5.93
N GLU A 319 -5.68 15.22 -5.30
CA GLU A 319 -4.50 14.49 -5.73
C GLU A 319 -4.89 13.36 -6.68
N HIS A 320 -4.00 13.04 -7.61
CA HIS A 320 -4.15 11.89 -8.51
C HIS A 320 -2.84 11.11 -8.46
N LEU A 321 -2.91 9.97 -7.77
CA LEU A 321 -1.81 9.05 -7.49
C LEU A 321 -1.84 7.89 -8.48
N TYR A 322 -0.66 7.35 -8.77
CA TYR A 322 -0.44 6.27 -9.71
C TYR A 322 0.58 5.32 -9.13
N VAL A 323 0.39 4.01 -9.32
CA VAL A 323 1.45 3.02 -9.14
C VAL A 323 1.87 2.54 -10.52
N VAL A 324 3.16 2.72 -10.83
CA VAL A 324 3.75 2.33 -12.10
C VAL A 324 4.74 1.18 -11.91
N LYS A 325 4.80 0.30 -12.90
CA LYS A 325 5.69 -0.84 -12.98
C LYS A 325 6.72 -0.62 -14.09
N PHE A 326 8.00 -0.79 -13.76
CA PHE A 326 9.12 -0.72 -14.70
C PHE A 326 9.73 -2.10 -14.90
N THR A 327 9.89 -2.50 -16.16
CA THR A 327 10.53 -3.75 -16.58
C THR A 327 11.48 -3.50 -17.74
N ARG A 328 12.58 -4.25 -17.88
CA ARG A 328 13.48 -4.09 -19.04
C ARG A 328 12.79 -4.58 -20.32
N PHE A 329 13.16 -3.99 -21.46
CA PHE A 329 12.85 -4.61 -22.75
C PHE A 329 13.59 -5.95 -22.86
N PHE A 330 12.87 -6.99 -23.27
CA PHE A 330 13.44 -8.30 -23.61
C PHE A 330 13.99 -8.30 -25.03
#